data_AF-A0ABD6A3L5-F1
#
_entry.id   AF-A0ABD6A3L5-F1
#
_cell.length_a   1.000
_cell.length_b   1.000
_cell.length_c   1.000
_cell.angle_alpha   90.00
_cell.angle_beta   90.00
_cell.angle_gamma   90.00
#
_symmetry.space_group_name_H-M   'P 1'
#
loop_
_entity.id
_entity.type
_entity.pdbx_description
1 polymer ?
#
loop_
_entity_poly.entity_id
_entity_poly.type
_entity_poly.pdbx_seq_one_letter_code
_entity_poly.pdbx_strand_id
1 'polypeptide(L)'
;MSMSDADEARHVDEEDHQFPAYGPIEASLGYLLFYILVDRVTPTVVTVFSDTVLDLSPSFVRFGLATALWFMLVVIVIDQARRQLAALGVVTYDDFQLRIWSRVTPSSLRTVGYLVALVAGTAIVVITFDRAVEALLTLIPVVATVDVVAFDLVELFVMVVFFVVYSIAAHSLDRLVIGGIRVLVSG
;
A
#
# COMPACT_ATOMS: atom_id res chain seq x y z
N MET A 1 33.42 -28.49 -16.39
CA MET A 1 33.17 -27.09 -16.00
C MET A 1 32.67 -26.41 -17.26
N SER A 2 31.37 -26.56 -17.49
CA SER A 2 30.78 -26.55 -18.84
C SER A 2 29.96 -25.28 -19.03
N MET A 3 29.93 -24.81 -20.27
CA MET A 3 29.32 -23.60 -20.82
C MET A 3 27.79 -23.44 -20.55
N SER A 4 27.18 -24.39 -19.83
CA SER A 4 25.75 -24.45 -19.46
C SER A 4 25.42 -23.55 -18.26
N ASP A 5 26.31 -23.45 -17.27
CA ASP A 5 26.03 -22.67 -16.04
C ASP A 5 26.04 -21.15 -16.32
N ALA A 6 26.76 -20.74 -17.37
CA ALA A 6 26.84 -19.34 -17.78
C ALA A 6 25.61 -18.87 -18.58
N ASP A 7 24.89 -19.79 -19.24
CA ASP A 7 23.70 -19.47 -20.04
C ASP A 7 22.44 -19.42 -19.16
N GLU A 8 22.36 -20.29 -18.15
CA GLU A 8 21.29 -20.26 -17.14
C GLU A 8 21.39 -19.03 -16.22
N ALA A 9 22.60 -18.58 -15.89
CA ALA A 9 22.79 -17.32 -15.18
C ALA A 9 22.41 -16.08 -16.02
N ARG A 10 22.53 -16.17 -17.35
CA ARG A 10 22.24 -15.06 -18.27
C ARG A 10 20.74 -14.88 -18.54
N HIS A 11 19.98 -15.98 -18.56
CA HIS A 11 18.52 -15.91 -18.66
C HIS A 11 17.83 -15.44 -17.37
N VAL A 12 18.46 -15.60 -16.21
CA VAL A 12 17.91 -15.12 -14.93
C VAL A 12 18.05 -13.60 -14.79
N ASP A 13 19.05 -12.98 -15.43
CA ASP A 13 19.28 -11.52 -15.39
C ASP A 13 18.35 -10.74 -16.34
N GLU A 14 17.89 -11.39 -17.44
CA GLU A 14 16.95 -10.77 -18.39
C GLU A 14 15.48 -10.81 -17.90
N GLU A 15 15.11 -11.78 -17.04
CA GLU A 15 13.75 -11.86 -16.47
C GLU A 15 13.50 -10.84 -15.33
N ASP A 16 14.57 -10.30 -14.72
CA ASP A 16 14.48 -9.28 -13.66
C ASP A 16 14.22 -7.85 -14.21
N HIS A 17 14.17 -7.67 -15.53
CA HIS A 17 13.90 -6.38 -16.21
C HIS A 17 12.56 -6.36 -16.96
N GLN A 18 11.49 -6.75 -16.28
CA GLN A 18 10.17 -6.82 -16.90
C GLN A 18 9.38 -5.51 -16.70
N PHE A 19 9.31 -4.70 -17.75
CA PHE A 19 8.57 -3.44 -17.78
C PHE A 19 7.10 -3.64 -18.23
N PRO A 20 6.13 -2.91 -17.63
CA PRO A 20 6.25 -2.04 -16.46
C PRO A 20 6.36 -2.83 -15.15
N ALA A 21 7.07 -2.29 -14.15
CA ALA A 21 7.16 -2.92 -12.82
C ALA A 21 5.82 -2.87 -12.07
N TYR A 22 5.58 -3.90 -11.24
CA TYR A 22 4.47 -3.94 -10.30
C TYR A 22 4.61 -2.90 -9.18
N GLY A 23 3.49 -2.46 -8.60
CA GLY A 23 3.44 -1.52 -7.50
C GLY A 23 2.80 -0.14 -7.77
N PRO A 24 2.74 0.41 -8.99
CA PRO A 24 2.16 1.75 -9.21
C PRO A 24 0.69 1.87 -8.79
N ILE A 25 -0.14 0.86 -9.07
CA ILE A 25 -1.56 0.88 -8.73
C ILE A 25 -1.72 0.72 -7.22
N GLU A 26 -0.99 -0.22 -6.63
CA GLU A 26 -0.99 -0.46 -5.19
C GLU A 26 -0.57 0.81 -4.41
N ALA A 27 0.50 1.48 -4.85
CA ALA A 27 0.97 2.72 -4.22
C ALA A 27 -0.01 3.88 -4.38
N SER A 28 -0.63 4.01 -5.56
CA SER A 28 -1.63 5.05 -5.81
C SER A 28 -2.87 4.88 -4.94
N LEU A 29 -3.36 3.64 -4.82
CA LEU A 29 -4.47 3.30 -3.93
C LEU A 29 -4.10 3.53 -2.46
N GLY A 30 -2.93 3.06 -2.02
CA GLY A 30 -2.43 3.30 -0.66
C GLY A 30 -2.37 4.79 -0.32
N TYR A 31 -1.83 5.61 -1.23
CA TYR A 31 -1.80 7.06 -1.02
C TYR A 31 -3.20 7.69 -1.03
N LEU A 32 -4.10 7.24 -1.89
CA LEU A 32 -5.48 7.72 -1.94
C LEU A 32 -6.21 7.44 -0.62
N LEU A 33 -6.11 6.21 -0.09
CA LEU A 33 -6.68 5.87 1.20
C LEU A 33 -6.07 6.72 2.31
N PHE A 34 -4.75 6.84 2.33
CA PHE A 34 -4.05 7.68 3.31
C PHE A 34 -4.55 9.13 3.27
N TYR A 35 -4.68 9.71 2.08
CA TYR A 35 -5.22 11.06 1.90
C TYR A 35 -6.64 11.19 2.45
N ILE A 36 -7.53 10.25 2.12
CA ILE A 36 -8.92 10.24 2.62
C ILE A 36 -8.95 10.15 4.15
N LEU A 37 -8.13 9.28 4.74
CA LEU A 37 -8.06 9.13 6.18
C LEU A 37 -7.53 10.40 6.84
N VAL A 38 -6.45 11.00 6.32
CA VAL A 38 -5.91 12.26 6.83
C VAL A 38 -6.97 13.37 6.77
N ASP A 39 -7.68 13.51 5.65
CA ASP A 39 -8.76 14.49 5.51
C ASP A 39 -9.85 14.29 6.57
N ARG A 40 -10.28 13.03 6.78
CA ARG A 40 -11.31 12.66 7.77
C ARG A 40 -10.87 12.90 9.21
N VAL A 41 -9.61 12.61 9.55
CA VAL A 41 -9.10 12.78 10.92
C VAL A 41 -8.65 14.20 11.23
N THR A 42 -8.37 15.01 10.21
CA THR A 42 -7.84 16.38 10.38
C THR A 42 -8.68 17.21 11.35
N PRO A 43 -10.03 17.25 11.28
CA PRO A 43 -10.83 17.97 12.27
C PRO A 43 -10.56 17.50 13.70
N THR A 44 -10.63 16.19 13.96
CA THR A 44 -10.40 15.60 15.29
C THR A 44 -8.99 15.88 15.81
N VAL A 45 -7.97 15.69 14.97
CA VAL A 45 -6.57 15.99 15.32
C VAL A 45 -6.41 17.46 15.68
N VAL A 46 -6.94 18.36 14.87
CA VAL A 46 -6.86 19.81 15.15
C VAL A 46 -7.52 20.12 16.49
N THR A 47 -8.71 19.61 16.77
CA THR A 47 -9.39 19.84 18.05
C THR A 47 -8.57 19.31 19.23
N VAL A 48 -8.10 18.07 19.18
CA VAL A 48 -7.36 17.44 20.30
C VAL A 48 -6.04 18.17 20.59
N PHE A 49 -5.28 18.52 19.55
CA PHE A 49 -3.96 19.14 19.74
C PHE A 49 -4.03 20.64 20.02
N SER A 50 -5.05 21.33 19.51
CA SER A 50 -5.23 22.77 19.77
C SER A 50 -5.91 23.01 21.12
N ASP A 51 -6.89 22.19 21.51
CA ASP A 51 -7.73 22.50 22.68
C ASP A 51 -7.31 21.71 23.94
N THR A 52 -6.71 20.51 23.78
CA THR A 52 -6.55 19.57 24.90
C THR A 52 -5.10 19.34 25.32
N VAL A 53 -4.19 19.10 24.36
CA VAL A 53 -2.87 18.55 24.71
C VAL A 53 -1.74 19.58 24.69
N LEU A 54 -1.64 20.39 23.63
CA LEU A 54 -0.44 21.20 23.37
C LEU A 54 -0.70 22.70 23.13
N ASP A 55 -1.96 23.16 23.20
CA ASP A 55 -2.38 24.55 22.95
C ASP A 55 -1.79 25.13 21.63
N LEU A 56 -1.69 24.27 20.61
CA LEU A 56 -1.10 24.64 19.33
C LEU A 56 -2.11 25.44 18.51
N SER A 57 -1.59 26.36 17.68
CA SER A 57 -2.45 27.05 16.72
C SER A 57 -3.07 26.05 15.72
N PRO A 58 -4.39 26.09 15.45
CA PRO A 58 -5.05 25.21 14.49
C PRO A 58 -4.42 25.25 13.10
N SER A 59 -3.92 26.41 12.66
CA SER A 59 -3.24 26.56 11.37
C SER A 59 -1.90 25.83 11.34
N PHE A 60 -1.17 25.82 12.45
CA PHE A 60 0.09 25.09 12.59
C PHE A 60 -0.12 23.58 12.51
N VAL A 61 -1.15 23.05 13.20
CA VAL A 61 -1.48 21.61 13.13
C VAL A 61 -1.89 21.21 11.71
N ARG A 62 -2.77 21.99 11.05
CA ARG A 62 -3.17 21.76 9.65
C ARG A 62 -1.99 21.82 8.69
N PHE A 63 -1.08 22.78 8.88
CA PHE A 63 0.13 22.92 8.08
C PHE A 63 1.06 21.71 8.25
N GLY A 64 1.24 21.22 9.48
CA GLY A 64 2.02 20.02 9.76
C GLY A 64 1.45 18.77 9.08
N LEU A 65 0.13 18.56 9.17
CA LEU A 65 -0.56 17.46 8.48
C LEU A 65 -0.42 17.55 6.96
N ALA A 66 -0.59 18.76 6.39
CA ALA A 66 -0.42 18.98 4.95
C ALA A 66 1.03 18.70 4.51
N THR A 67 2.01 19.13 5.30
CA THR A 67 3.43 18.87 5.02
C THR A 67 3.75 17.39 5.08
N ALA A 68 3.20 16.66 6.05
CA ALA A 68 3.34 15.20 6.13
C ALA A 68 2.74 14.48 4.92
N LEU A 69 1.55 14.91 4.46
CA LEU A 69 0.93 14.41 3.23
C LEU A 69 1.82 14.60 2.01
N TRP A 70 2.30 15.83 1.80
CA TRP A 70 3.19 16.16 0.68
C TRP A 70 4.51 15.40 0.74
N PHE A 71 5.10 15.29 1.92
CA PHE A 71 6.32 14.52 2.12
C PHE A 71 6.11 13.05 1.74
N MET A 72 5.03 12.43 2.23
CA MET A 72 4.72 11.04 1.92
C MET A 72 4.49 10.83 0.42
N LEU A 73 3.78 11.75 -0.24
CA LEU A 73 3.58 11.73 -1.69
C LEU A 73 4.93 11.74 -2.43
N VAL A 74 5.83 12.64 -2.06
CA VAL A 74 7.16 12.75 -2.66
C VAL A 74 7.96 11.45 -2.47
N VAL A 75 7.94 10.87 -1.28
CA VAL A 75 8.60 9.58 -1.00
C VAL A 75 8.06 8.47 -1.89
N ILE A 76 6.73 8.36 -2.02
CA ILE A 76 6.08 7.36 -2.88
C ILE A 76 6.46 7.57 -4.34
N VAL A 77 6.40 8.80 -4.84
CA VAL A 77 6.76 9.11 -6.23
C VAL A 77 8.21 8.77 -6.51
N ILE A 78 9.14 9.08 -5.60
CA ILE A 78 10.56 8.74 -5.75
C ILE A 78 10.78 7.23 -5.70
N ASP A 79 10.12 6.50 -4.80
CA ASP A 79 10.23 5.04 -4.72
C ASP A 79 9.70 4.39 -6.01
N GLN A 80 8.53 4.80 -6.49
CA GLN A 80 7.96 4.30 -7.74
C GLN A 80 8.83 4.65 -8.95
N ALA A 81 9.36 5.87 -9.04
CA ALA A 81 10.29 6.26 -10.10
C ALA A 81 11.55 5.39 -10.09
N ARG A 82 12.12 5.12 -8.91
CA ARG A 82 13.29 4.24 -8.77
C ARG A 82 12.98 2.81 -9.22
N ARG A 83 11.84 2.26 -8.82
CA ARG A 83 11.41 0.91 -9.24
C ARG A 83 11.18 0.81 -10.75
N GLN A 84 10.55 1.82 -11.36
CA GLN A 84 10.34 1.83 -12.81
C GLN A 84 11.65 1.98 -13.59
N LEU A 85 12.59 2.81 -13.10
CA LEU A 85 13.93 2.93 -13.69
C LEU A 85 14.73 1.63 -13.55
N ALA A 86 14.57 0.90 -12.45
CA ALA A 86 15.19 -0.41 -12.27
C ALA A 86 14.63 -1.46 -13.23
N ALA A 87 13.31 -1.46 -13.46
CA ALA A 87 12.69 -2.32 -14.46
C ALA A 87 13.14 -2.00 -15.90
N LEU A 88 13.61 -0.78 -16.15
CA LEU A 88 14.21 -0.36 -17.42
C LEU A 88 15.73 -0.62 -17.49
N GLY A 89 16.33 -1.24 -16.45
CA GLY A 89 17.77 -1.52 -16.38
C GLY A 89 18.65 -0.29 -16.14
N VAL A 90 18.07 0.86 -15.78
CA VAL A 90 18.80 2.13 -15.58
C VAL A 90 19.45 2.21 -14.20
N VAL A 91 18.86 1.56 -13.20
CA VAL A 91 19.31 1.59 -11.79
C VAL A 91 19.21 0.20 -11.19
N THR A 92 20.25 -0.24 -10.47
CA THR A 92 20.21 -1.53 -9.75
C THR A 92 19.31 -1.40 -8.51
N TYR A 93 18.28 -2.24 -8.42
CA TYR A 93 17.41 -2.35 -7.25
C TYR A 93 17.64 -3.73 -6.61
N ASP A 94 18.13 -3.76 -5.37
CA ASP A 94 18.36 -5.01 -4.63
C ASP A 94 17.01 -5.59 -4.16
N ASP A 95 16.41 -6.44 -5.00
CA ASP A 95 15.12 -7.07 -4.71
C ASP A 95 15.32 -8.34 -3.85
N PHE A 96 15.51 -8.16 -2.53
CA PHE A 96 15.83 -9.26 -1.61
C PHE A 96 14.62 -10.12 -1.14
N GLN A 97 13.38 -9.85 -1.56
CA GLN A 97 12.20 -10.50 -0.93
C GLN A 97 11.26 -11.33 -1.83
N LEU A 98 11.47 -11.41 -3.15
CA LEU A 98 10.51 -12.11 -4.03
C LEU A 98 10.93 -13.52 -4.48
N ARG A 99 12.11 -14.02 -4.09
CA ARG A 99 12.71 -15.24 -4.66
C ARG A 99 12.24 -16.59 -4.10
N ILE A 100 11.35 -16.64 -3.10
CA ILE A 100 11.02 -17.92 -2.43
C ILE A 100 9.67 -18.52 -2.87
N TRP A 101 8.79 -17.77 -3.55
CA TRP A 101 7.41 -18.21 -3.82
C TRP A 101 7.01 -18.25 -5.31
N SER A 102 7.97 -18.35 -6.24
CA SER A 102 7.69 -18.34 -7.69
C SER A 102 7.70 -19.70 -8.37
N ARG A 103 7.95 -20.81 -7.65
CA ARG A 103 7.85 -22.15 -8.26
C ARG A 103 6.54 -22.82 -7.86
N VAL A 104 5.83 -23.30 -8.88
CA VAL A 104 4.74 -24.31 -8.83
C VAL A 104 3.29 -23.80 -8.69
N THR A 105 2.89 -22.71 -9.33
CA THR A 105 1.44 -22.48 -9.57
C THR A 105 1.16 -22.11 -11.04
N PRO A 106 0.29 -22.85 -11.74
CA PRO A 106 -0.15 -22.50 -13.09
C PRO A 106 -0.64 -21.05 -13.14
N SER A 107 -0.21 -20.29 -14.15
CA SER A 107 -0.53 -18.86 -14.32
C SER A 107 -2.03 -18.56 -14.23
N SER A 108 -2.90 -19.47 -14.68
CA SER A 108 -4.36 -19.28 -14.63
C SER A 108 -4.93 -19.32 -13.21
N LEU A 109 -4.43 -20.21 -12.33
CA LEU A 109 -4.90 -20.32 -10.94
C LEU A 109 -4.51 -19.08 -10.13
N ARG A 110 -3.35 -18.49 -10.44
CA ARG A 110 -2.88 -17.25 -9.82
C ARG A 110 -3.77 -16.05 -10.18
N THR A 111 -4.13 -15.92 -11.46
CA THR A 111 -5.05 -14.88 -11.95
C THR A 111 -6.44 -15.00 -11.32
N VAL A 112 -6.98 -16.23 -11.24
CA VAL A 112 -8.26 -16.49 -10.56
C VAL A 112 -8.17 -16.13 -9.09
N GLY A 113 -7.08 -16.48 -8.41
CA GLY A 113 -6.84 -16.10 -7.02
C GLY A 113 -6.86 -14.59 -6.80
N TYR A 114 -6.16 -13.82 -7.64
CA TYR A 114 -6.19 -12.35 -7.57
C TYR A 114 -7.57 -11.77 -7.85
N LEU A 115 -8.33 -12.34 -8.80
CA LEU A 115 -9.68 -11.87 -9.10
C LEU A 115 -10.63 -12.10 -7.91
N VAL A 116 -10.58 -13.29 -7.30
CA VAL A 116 -11.37 -13.61 -6.11
C VAL A 116 -10.99 -12.70 -4.95
N ALA A 117 -9.68 -12.52 -4.70
CA ALA A 117 -9.17 -11.64 -3.65
C ALA A 117 -9.60 -10.18 -3.87
N LEU A 118 -9.57 -9.69 -5.12
CA LEU A 118 -10.02 -8.35 -5.45
C LEU A 118 -11.52 -8.17 -5.20
N VAL A 119 -12.36 -9.10 -5.68
CA VAL A 119 -13.82 -8.99 -5.54
C VAL A 119 -14.25 -9.11 -4.08
N ALA A 120 -13.81 -10.16 -3.39
CA ALA A 120 -14.13 -10.38 -1.99
C ALA A 120 -13.54 -9.27 -1.11
N GLY A 121 -12.29 -8.87 -1.38
CA GLY A 121 -11.61 -7.83 -0.64
C GLY A 121 -12.29 -6.48 -0.77
N THR A 122 -12.69 -6.09 -1.98
CA THR A 122 -13.44 -4.84 -2.21
C THR A 122 -14.77 -4.83 -1.46
N ALA A 123 -15.52 -5.94 -1.48
CA ALA A 123 -16.78 -6.05 -0.74
C ALA A 123 -16.58 -5.85 0.77
N ILE A 124 -15.56 -6.52 1.34
CA ILE A 124 -15.22 -6.37 2.76
C ILE A 124 -14.80 -4.94 3.08
N VAL A 125 -13.95 -4.33 2.24
CA VAL A 125 -13.49 -2.93 2.40
C VAL A 125 -14.67 -1.98 2.45
N VAL A 126 -15.61 -2.08 1.50
CA VAL A 126 -16.79 -1.21 1.46
C VAL A 126 -17.64 -1.34 2.72
N ILE A 127 -17.85 -2.57 3.21
CA ILE A 127 -18.68 -2.83 4.39
C ILE A 127 -17.99 -2.40 5.70
N THR A 128 -16.64 -2.47 5.74
CA THR A 128 -15.86 -2.17 6.95
C THR A 128 -15.32 -0.75 7.00
N PHE A 129 -15.38 0.02 5.91
CA PHE A 129 -14.80 1.35 5.79
C PHE A 129 -15.29 2.30 6.89
N ASP A 130 -16.62 2.49 7.01
CA ASP A 130 -17.17 3.45 7.98
C ASP A 130 -16.75 3.10 9.41
N ARG A 131 -16.81 1.81 9.77
CA ARG A 131 -16.38 1.35 11.10
C ARG A 131 -14.89 1.51 11.34
N ALA A 132 -14.06 1.28 10.33
CA ALA A 132 -12.62 1.48 10.45
C ALA A 132 -12.28 2.96 10.63
N VAL A 133 -13.00 3.85 9.94
CA VAL A 133 -12.85 5.31 10.10
C VAL A 133 -13.32 5.77 11.48
N GLU A 134 -14.46 5.27 11.97
CA GLU A 134 -14.96 5.55 13.32
C GLU A 134 -13.95 5.09 14.38
N ALA A 135 -13.44 3.86 14.28
CA ALA A 135 -12.41 3.31 15.15
C ALA A 135 -11.12 4.16 15.15
N LEU A 136 -10.72 4.67 13.99
CA LEU A 136 -9.57 5.56 13.87
C LEU A 136 -9.83 6.90 14.57
N LEU A 137 -11.03 7.46 14.43
CA LEU A 137 -11.40 8.73 15.07
C LEU A 137 -11.48 8.62 16.59
N THR A 138 -11.96 7.49 17.12
CA THR A 138 -11.99 7.24 18.58
C THR A 138 -10.60 6.95 19.15
N LEU A 139 -9.70 6.38 18.35
CA LEU A 139 -8.31 6.11 18.76
C LEU A 139 -7.48 7.38 18.98
N ILE A 140 -7.70 8.43 18.18
CA ILE A 140 -6.91 9.67 18.26
C ILE A 140 -6.91 10.30 19.67
N PRO A 141 -8.07 10.59 20.29
CA PRO A 141 -8.08 11.15 21.64
C PRO A 141 -7.49 10.18 22.66
N VAL A 142 -7.76 8.87 22.55
CA VAL A 142 -7.23 7.83 23.44
C VAL A 142 -5.69 7.83 23.46
N VAL A 143 -5.07 7.88 22.27
CA VAL A 143 -3.60 7.93 22.15
C VAL A 143 -3.07 9.26 22.67
N ALA A 144 -3.77 10.35 22.40
CA ALA A 144 -3.35 11.68 22.82
C ALA A 144 -3.42 11.88 24.35
N THR A 145 -4.37 11.24 25.04
CA THR A 145 -4.55 11.31 26.50
C THR A 145 -3.92 10.13 27.24
N VAL A 146 -3.37 9.14 26.52
CA VAL A 146 -2.79 7.90 27.07
C VAL A 146 -3.80 7.09 27.91
N ASP A 147 -5.09 7.16 27.57
CA ASP A 147 -6.17 6.44 28.27
C ASP A 147 -6.60 5.18 27.53
N VAL A 148 -5.80 4.11 27.69
CA VAL A 148 -5.94 2.84 26.96
C VAL A 148 -7.17 2.04 27.40
N VAL A 149 -7.81 2.38 28.52
CA VAL A 149 -8.94 1.63 29.09
C VAL A 149 -10.26 1.94 28.37
N ALA A 150 -10.34 3.10 27.70
CA ALA A 150 -11.53 3.54 26.97
C ALA A 150 -11.68 2.92 25.57
N PHE A 151 -10.77 2.03 25.16
CA PHE A 151 -10.67 1.61 23.77
C PHE A 151 -11.42 0.31 23.44
N ASP A 152 -12.20 0.31 22.37
CA ASP A 152 -12.92 -0.86 21.89
C ASP A 152 -12.01 -1.76 21.02
N LEU A 153 -11.62 -2.91 21.57
CA LEU A 153 -10.79 -3.91 20.88
C LEU A 153 -11.46 -4.52 19.64
N VAL A 154 -12.79 -4.56 19.60
CA VAL A 154 -13.54 -5.07 18.44
C VAL A 154 -13.42 -4.09 17.29
N GLU A 155 -13.59 -2.79 17.56
CA GLU A 155 -13.43 -1.73 16.56
C GLU A 155 -11.99 -1.67 16.03
N LEU A 156 -10.99 -1.82 16.92
CA LEU A 156 -9.59 -1.97 16.52
C LEU A 156 -9.39 -3.13 15.57
N PHE A 157 -9.95 -4.30 15.90
CA PHE A 157 -9.81 -5.48 15.09
C PHE A 157 -10.45 -5.28 13.70
N VAL A 158 -11.63 -4.66 13.64
CA VAL A 158 -12.28 -4.32 12.37
C VAL A 158 -11.42 -3.36 11.55
N MET A 159 -10.82 -2.36 12.17
CA MET A 159 -9.89 -1.44 11.51
C MET A 159 -8.67 -2.18 10.95
N VAL A 160 -8.04 -3.07 11.72
CA VAL A 160 -6.90 -3.87 11.25
C VAL A 160 -7.29 -4.77 10.08
N VAL A 161 -8.42 -5.46 10.18
CA VAL A 161 -8.96 -6.30 9.09
C VAL A 161 -9.21 -5.47 7.85
N PHE A 162 -9.80 -4.28 7.99
CA PHE A 162 -10.00 -3.35 6.87
C PHE A 162 -8.70 -3.03 6.15
N PHE A 163 -7.63 -2.63 6.86
CA PHE A 163 -6.35 -2.29 6.24
C PHE A 163 -5.68 -3.48 5.57
N VAL A 164 -5.72 -4.65 6.20
CA VAL A 164 -5.15 -5.89 5.63
C VAL A 164 -5.88 -6.25 4.34
N VAL A 165 -7.20 -6.26 4.37
CA VAL A 165 -8.02 -6.63 3.21
C VAL A 165 -7.91 -5.59 2.09
N TYR A 166 -7.85 -4.30 2.43
CA TYR A 166 -7.57 -3.23 1.48
C TYR A 166 -6.24 -3.44 0.77
N SER A 167 -5.18 -3.75 1.53
CA SER A 167 -3.84 -3.98 0.98
C SER A 167 -3.84 -5.18 0.03
N ILE A 168 -4.50 -6.28 0.41
CA ILE A 168 -4.65 -7.46 -0.46
C ILE A 168 -5.41 -7.14 -1.74
N ALA A 169 -6.50 -6.36 -1.66
CA ALA A 169 -7.28 -5.95 -2.82
C ALA A 169 -6.48 -5.04 -3.76
N ALA A 170 -5.78 -4.04 -3.21
CA ALA A 170 -4.92 -3.14 -3.97
C ALA A 170 -3.77 -3.90 -4.65
N HIS A 171 -3.12 -4.81 -3.92
CA HIS A 171 -2.09 -5.69 -4.46
C HIS A 171 -2.61 -6.58 -5.60
N SER A 172 -3.79 -7.18 -5.40
CA SER A 172 -4.41 -8.05 -6.41
C SER A 172 -4.76 -7.27 -7.69
N LEU A 173 -5.28 -6.05 -7.54
CA LEU A 173 -5.57 -5.17 -8.67
C LEU A 173 -4.31 -4.81 -9.45
N ASP A 174 -3.24 -4.43 -8.75
CA ASP A 174 -1.95 -4.11 -9.38
C ASP A 174 -1.43 -5.28 -10.21
N ARG A 175 -1.43 -6.50 -9.64
CA ARG A 175 -0.99 -7.71 -10.33
C ARG A 175 -1.83 -8.02 -11.57
N LEU A 176 -3.15 -7.84 -11.49
CA LEU A 176 -4.06 -8.07 -12.61
C LEU A 176 -3.86 -7.04 -13.74
N VAL A 177 -3.77 -5.75 -13.39
CA VAL A 177 -3.63 -4.66 -14.37
C VAL A 177 -2.27 -4.74 -15.05
N ILE A 178 -1.18 -4.80 -14.29
CA ILE A 178 0.18 -4.85 -14.84
C ILE A 178 0.42 -6.17 -15.57
N GLY A 179 -0.06 -7.29 -15.02
CA GLY A 179 -0.01 -8.59 -15.70
C GLY A 179 -0.74 -8.58 -17.05
N GLY A 180 -1.93 -7.98 -17.11
CA GLY A 180 -2.69 -7.81 -18.35
C GLY A 180 -1.96 -6.94 -19.38
N ILE A 181 -1.38 -5.81 -18.95
CA ILE A 181 -0.59 -4.92 -19.82
C ILE A 181 0.60 -5.66 -20.42
N ARG A 182 1.36 -6.41 -19.61
CA ARG A 182 2.54 -7.17 -20.10
C ARG A 182 2.16 -8.20 -21.16
N VAL A 183 1.03 -8.89 -20.98
CA VAL A 183 0.52 -9.85 -21.98
C VAL A 183 0.15 -9.15 -23.29
N LEU A 184 -0.50 -7.99 -23.23
CA LEU A 184 -0.87 -7.22 -24.43
C LEU A 184 0.33 -6.64 -25.18
N VAL A 185 1.41 -6.29 -24.48
CA VAL A 185 2.62 -5.73 -25.10
C VAL A 185 3.53 -6.81 -25.70
N SER A 186 3.44 -8.04 -25.19
CA SER A 186 4.28 -9.17 -25.61
C SER A 186 3.64 -10.08 -26.67
N GLY A 187 2.37 -9.84 -27.03
CA GLY A 187 1.61 -10.61 -28.03
C GLY A 187 1.36 -9.80 -29.29
#